data_AF-A0AA38NIS1-F1
#
_entry.id   AF-A0AA38NIS1-F1
#
_cell.length_a   1.000
_cell.length_b   1.000
_cell.length_c   1.000
_cell.angle_alpha   90.00
_cell.angle_beta   90.00
_cell.angle_gamma   90.00
#
_symmetry.space_group_name_H-M   'P 1'
#
loop_
_entity.id
_entity.type
_entity.pdbx_description
1 polymer ?
#
loop_
_entity_poly.entity_id
_entity_poly.type
_entity_poly.pdbx_seq_one_letter_code
_entity_poly.pdbx_strand_id
1 'polypeptide(L)'
;MLTQQAVDKGKGKGKEKAVEDDKPNDEPDVEGHGPGKSKDRGTKQMVGEKGKEKARAREDDEVGQEGNGDIDDMFGDDDDDDHDESGLKRFGPLPNKLKSIIDALRADYEHNIIDLAEQWGYDQKRLFDYFHPHATVPRDLNHWNIFESWYKHHGEQQKPENLSLGEWTKVVRDEFNAFLKSKLSDAELEDPEARSEALKDQIEWYEANLESYIESQKQSGKMGKMLKRILRPVIDMSQKIYRETGYEIGGYAVHPQSESVVWVGTDTLESVKTTHGTQMITQANQIAALVQYVLFLVSAPIIES
;
A
#
# COMPACT_ATOMS: atom_id res chain seq x y z
N MET A 1 -34.21 74.48 -16.63
CA MET A 1 -32.96 74.91 -15.95
C MET A 1 -33.00 74.40 -14.54
N LEU A 2 -32.26 73.34 -14.23
CA LEU A 2 -31.77 73.00 -12.90
C LEU A 2 -30.74 71.87 -13.04
N THR A 3 -29.70 72.02 -12.24
CA THR A 3 -28.31 71.64 -12.42
C THR A 3 -28.00 70.22 -11.97
N GLN A 4 -27.13 69.52 -12.71
CA GLN A 4 -26.42 68.31 -12.27
C GLN A 4 -25.30 68.69 -11.30
N GLN A 5 -25.21 67.99 -10.16
CA GLN A 5 -24.02 67.96 -9.32
C GLN A 5 -23.40 66.56 -9.38
N ALA A 6 -22.16 66.52 -9.88
CA ALA A 6 -21.27 65.39 -9.77
C ALA A 6 -20.63 65.38 -8.38
N VAL A 7 -20.59 64.22 -7.73
CA VAL A 7 -19.83 63.99 -6.50
C VAL A 7 -18.53 63.28 -6.87
N ASP A 8 -17.45 64.01 -6.64
CA ASP A 8 -16.07 63.63 -6.86
C ASP A 8 -15.53 62.78 -5.70
N LYS A 9 -14.68 61.80 -6.05
CA LYS A 9 -14.06 60.83 -5.14
C LYS A 9 -12.73 61.39 -4.63
N GLY A 10 -12.49 61.38 -3.32
CA GLY A 10 -11.21 61.82 -2.78
C GLY A 10 -10.87 61.36 -1.37
N LYS A 11 -9.94 60.40 -1.31
CA LYS A 11 -8.90 60.19 -0.28
C LYS A 11 -9.31 59.80 1.15
N GLY A 12 -9.20 58.50 1.42
CA GLY A 12 -8.88 57.97 2.76
C GLY A 12 -7.49 57.33 2.76
N LYS A 13 -6.54 57.95 3.49
CA LYS A 13 -5.25 57.36 3.87
C LYS A 13 -5.47 56.53 5.13
N GLY A 14 -5.30 55.21 5.05
CA GLY A 14 -5.19 54.32 6.20
C GLY A 14 -3.86 53.58 6.15
N LYS A 15 -3.01 53.78 7.16
CA LYS A 15 -1.78 53.03 7.38
C LYS A 15 -2.15 51.65 7.92
N GLU A 16 -1.81 50.58 7.20
CA GLU A 16 -1.76 49.23 7.76
C GLU A 16 -0.33 48.87 8.19
N LYS A 17 -0.25 48.31 9.39
CA LYS A 17 0.94 47.73 10.01
C LYS A 17 1.32 46.46 9.25
N ALA A 18 2.60 46.34 8.92
CA ALA A 18 3.21 45.06 8.58
C ALA A 18 3.15 44.14 9.81
N VAL A 19 2.51 42.99 9.64
CA VAL A 19 2.64 41.81 10.51
C VAL A 19 3.60 40.87 9.78
N GLU A 20 4.54 40.33 10.54
CA GLU A 20 5.61 39.44 10.11
C GLU A 20 5.08 38.21 9.36
N ASP A 21 5.64 37.97 8.18
CA ASP A 21 5.53 36.72 7.44
C ASP A 21 6.31 35.62 8.18
N ASP A 22 5.58 34.76 8.89
CA ASP A 22 6.11 33.49 9.39
C ASP A 22 6.04 32.48 8.24
N LYS A 23 7.19 32.21 7.60
CA LYS A 23 7.29 31.25 6.50
C LYS A 23 7.32 29.81 7.06
N PRO A 24 6.44 28.90 6.60
CA PRO A 24 6.58 27.50 6.93
C PRO A 24 7.80 26.91 6.21
N ASN A 25 8.62 26.22 6.99
CA ASN A 25 9.85 25.54 6.57
C ASN A 25 9.48 24.37 5.64
N ASP A 26 9.91 24.45 4.37
CA ASP A 26 9.78 23.36 3.40
C ASP A 26 10.71 22.19 3.80
N GLU A 27 10.11 21.07 4.20
CA GLU A 27 10.81 19.78 4.33
C GLU A 27 11.05 19.17 2.94
N PRO A 28 12.28 18.80 2.57
CA PRO A 28 12.54 18.01 1.37
C PRO A 28 12.26 16.52 1.62
N ASP A 29 11.54 15.89 0.67
CA ASP A 29 11.37 14.44 0.53
C ASP A 29 12.75 13.75 0.47
N VAL A 30 13.07 12.94 1.47
CA VAL A 30 14.30 12.13 1.51
C VAL A 30 14.01 10.77 0.87
N GLU A 31 14.35 10.63 -0.41
CA GLU A 31 14.55 9.34 -1.06
C GLU A 31 15.84 8.69 -0.54
N GLY A 32 15.69 7.57 0.19
CA GLY A 32 16.82 6.79 0.70
C GLY A 32 17.48 5.94 -0.38
N HIS A 33 18.54 6.45 -1.01
CA HIS A 33 19.53 5.64 -1.72
C HIS A 33 20.64 5.18 -0.76
N GLY A 34 20.76 3.88 -0.57
CA GLY A 34 21.87 3.27 0.20
C GLY A 34 23.08 2.97 -0.69
N PRO A 35 24.32 3.33 -0.29
CA PRO A 35 25.51 2.86 -0.98
C PRO A 35 26.31 1.83 -0.16
N GLY A 36 26.82 0.81 -0.87
CA GLY A 36 28.19 0.31 -0.70
C GLY A 36 28.42 -0.87 0.24
N LYS A 37 28.41 -2.09 -0.31
CA LYS A 37 29.07 -3.26 0.29
C LYS A 37 30.57 -3.22 0.00
N SER A 38 31.38 -3.30 1.04
CA SER A 38 32.83 -3.53 1.01
C SER A 38 33.17 -5.03 0.96
N LYS A 39 34.28 -5.32 0.28
CA LYS A 39 34.96 -6.62 0.13
C LYS A 39 35.70 -7.03 1.40
N ASP A 40 35.66 -8.32 1.75
CA ASP A 40 36.81 -9.24 1.94
C ASP A 40 36.30 -10.57 2.53
N ARG A 41 36.50 -11.76 1.93
CA ARG A 41 37.70 -12.59 1.75
C ARG A 41 37.81 -13.67 2.84
N GLY A 42 37.69 -14.94 2.46
CA GLY A 42 37.92 -16.07 3.39
C GLY A 42 37.57 -17.46 2.82
N THR A 43 38.55 -18.07 2.16
CA THR A 43 38.56 -19.42 1.58
C THR A 43 38.49 -20.54 2.63
N LYS A 44 37.76 -21.64 2.37
CA LYS A 44 38.23 -23.02 2.66
C LYS A 44 37.40 -24.11 1.95
N GLN A 45 38.10 -25.22 1.74
CA GLN A 45 37.97 -26.28 0.75
C GLN A 45 37.76 -27.62 1.46
N MET A 46 36.86 -28.50 1.01
CA MET A 46 36.87 -30.00 1.10
C MET A 46 35.77 -30.49 0.12
N VAL A 47 36.01 -31.23 -0.98
CA VAL A 47 36.56 -32.59 -1.22
C VAL A 47 35.67 -33.74 -0.71
N GLY A 48 35.26 -34.62 -1.65
CA GLY A 48 34.71 -35.97 -1.46
C GLY A 48 33.18 -36.04 -1.64
N GLU A 49 32.56 -37.03 -2.29
CA GLU A 49 33.02 -38.31 -2.81
C GLU A 49 31.92 -38.91 -3.73
N LYS A 50 32.34 -39.83 -4.60
CA LYS A 50 31.54 -40.61 -5.56
C LYS A 50 30.51 -41.53 -4.89
N GLY A 51 29.37 -41.73 -5.55
CA GLY A 51 28.49 -42.88 -5.32
C GLY A 51 27.70 -43.23 -6.58
N LYS A 52 27.98 -44.40 -7.17
CA LYS A 52 27.34 -45.04 -8.33
C LYS A 52 26.18 -45.94 -7.87
N GLU A 53 25.37 -46.36 -8.86
CA GLU A 53 24.44 -47.51 -8.90
C GLU A 53 23.06 -47.27 -8.25
N LYS A 54 21.93 -47.80 -8.75
CA LYS A 54 21.64 -48.83 -9.77
C LYS A 54 20.17 -48.72 -10.19
N ALA A 55 19.89 -49.12 -11.43
CA ALA A 55 18.57 -49.33 -11.99
C ALA A 55 17.75 -50.42 -11.25
N ARG A 56 16.41 -50.33 -11.32
CA ARG A 56 15.52 -51.48 -11.61
C ARG A 56 14.13 -51.03 -12.06
N ALA A 57 13.70 -51.66 -13.15
CA ALA A 57 12.40 -51.57 -13.81
C ALA A 57 11.34 -52.50 -13.17
N ARG A 58 10.07 -52.21 -13.47
CA ARG A 58 8.88 -53.10 -13.61
C ARG A 58 7.67 -52.16 -13.90
N GLU A 59 7.01 -52.17 -15.06
CA GLU A 59 5.99 -53.13 -15.56
C GLU A 59 5.03 -53.56 -14.44
N ASP A 60 3.71 -53.59 -14.51
CA ASP A 60 2.62 -53.25 -15.45
C ASP A 60 1.38 -53.28 -14.53
N ASP A 61 0.29 -52.59 -14.87
CA ASP A 61 -1.06 -53.18 -14.79
C ASP A 61 -2.14 -52.14 -15.18
N GLU A 62 -2.75 -52.43 -16.33
CA GLU A 62 -4.07 -51.96 -16.74
C GLU A 62 -5.15 -52.59 -15.85
N VAL A 63 -6.10 -51.80 -15.35
CA VAL A 63 -7.46 -52.26 -15.07
C VAL A 63 -8.43 -51.16 -15.47
N GLY A 64 -9.21 -51.42 -16.52
CA GLY A 64 -10.30 -50.56 -16.95
C GLY A 64 -11.54 -50.68 -16.07
N GLN A 65 -12.42 -49.69 -16.16
CA GLN A 65 -13.85 -49.93 -15.94
C GLN A 65 -14.70 -48.95 -16.75
N GLU A 66 -15.47 -49.54 -17.65
CA GLU A 66 -16.56 -48.95 -18.41
C GLU A 66 -17.70 -48.55 -17.47
N GLY A 67 -18.35 -47.43 -17.78
CA GLY A 67 -19.56 -46.96 -17.11
C GLY A 67 -20.49 -46.35 -18.14
N ASN A 68 -21.28 -47.22 -18.76
CA ASN A 68 -22.37 -46.94 -19.68
C ASN A 68 -23.49 -46.18 -18.95
N GLY A 69 -24.09 -45.19 -19.62
CA GLY A 69 -25.22 -44.42 -19.09
C GLY A 69 -25.96 -43.70 -20.20
N ASP A 70 -26.69 -44.48 -21.00
CA ASP A 70 -27.75 -44.02 -21.90
C ASP A 70 -28.79 -43.21 -21.13
N ILE A 71 -29.09 -41.99 -21.60
CA ILE A 71 -30.38 -41.33 -21.37
C ILE A 71 -30.84 -40.75 -22.70
N ASP A 72 -31.89 -41.37 -23.21
CA ASP A 72 -32.62 -41.04 -24.42
C ASP A 72 -33.20 -39.62 -24.43
N ASP A 73 -33.25 -39.08 -25.65
CA ASP A 73 -34.01 -37.95 -26.13
C ASP A 73 -35.47 -37.89 -25.63
N MET A 74 -35.97 -36.70 -25.27
CA MET A 74 -37.33 -36.28 -25.60
C MET A 74 -37.52 -34.74 -25.51
N PHE A 75 -37.65 -34.14 -26.70
CA PHE A 75 -38.54 -33.03 -27.12
C PHE A 75 -38.63 -31.71 -26.35
N GLY A 76 -38.42 -30.62 -27.10
CA GLY A 76 -38.83 -29.26 -26.74
C GLY A 76 -38.30 -28.22 -27.72
N ASP A 77 -38.77 -28.30 -28.96
CA ASP A 77 -38.69 -27.22 -29.96
C ASP A 77 -39.75 -26.18 -29.55
N ASP A 78 -39.33 -24.96 -29.21
CA ASP A 78 -40.10 -23.73 -29.40
C ASP A 78 -39.27 -22.48 -29.03
N ASP A 79 -39.11 -21.65 -30.05
CA ASP A 79 -39.14 -20.20 -30.11
C ASP A 79 -38.25 -19.32 -29.20
N ASP A 80 -37.38 -18.59 -29.91
CA ASP A 80 -37.18 -17.13 -29.82
C ASP A 80 -37.37 -16.48 -28.45
N ASP A 81 -36.25 -16.12 -27.81
CA ASP A 81 -36.20 -14.84 -27.13
C ASP A 81 -34.78 -14.25 -27.13
N ASP A 82 -34.74 -12.97 -27.51
CA ASP A 82 -33.61 -12.08 -27.52
C ASP A 82 -32.91 -11.95 -26.14
N HIS A 83 -31.66 -11.47 -26.19
CA HIS A 83 -30.84 -10.94 -25.08
C HIS A 83 -30.04 -11.95 -24.23
N ASP A 84 -28.74 -12.08 -24.53
CA ASP A 84 -27.70 -11.43 -23.71
C ASP A 84 -26.30 -11.71 -24.29
N GLU A 85 -25.69 -10.69 -24.89
CA GLU A 85 -24.30 -10.71 -25.34
C GLU A 85 -23.34 -10.47 -24.15
N SER A 86 -23.60 -11.12 -23.00
CA SER A 86 -22.69 -11.15 -21.84
C SER A 86 -21.88 -12.45 -21.84
N GLY A 87 -20.99 -12.56 -22.82
CA GLY A 87 -20.20 -13.75 -23.17
C GLY A 87 -19.12 -14.18 -22.17
N LEU A 88 -19.40 -14.23 -20.87
CA LEU A 88 -18.54 -14.94 -19.89
C LEU A 88 -19.38 -15.56 -18.77
N LYS A 89 -20.05 -16.67 -19.06
CA LYS A 89 -20.49 -17.61 -18.01
C LYS A 89 -20.11 -19.04 -18.36
N ARG A 90 -18.92 -19.43 -17.91
CA ARG A 90 -18.63 -20.85 -17.64
C ARG A 90 -18.37 -20.99 -16.14
N PHE A 91 -19.45 -21.20 -15.39
CA PHE A 91 -19.36 -21.61 -13.99
C PHE A 91 -19.12 -23.11 -13.94
N GLY A 92 -17.99 -23.52 -13.36
CA GLY A 92 -17.62 -24.91 -13.17
C GLY A 92 -16.11 -25.09 -12.93
N PRO A 93 -15.67 -26.27 -12.49
CA PRO A 93 -14.24 -26.58 -12.35
C PRO A 93 -13.49 -26.39 -13.67
N LEU A 94 -12.28 -25.82 -13.62
CA LEU A 94 -11.43 -25.68 -14.81
C LEU A 94 -11.16 -27.05 -15.45
N PRO A 95 -11.31 -27.21 -16.78
CA PRO A 95 -10.94 -28.44 -17.47
C PRO A 95 -9.49 -28.81 -17.23
N ASN A 96 -9.18 -30.10 -17.07
CA ASN A 96 -7.81 -30.57 -16.77
C ASN A 96 -6.78 -30.11 -17.80
N LYS A 97 -7.17 -30.04 -19.08
CA LYS A 97 -6.31 -29.50 -20.15
C LYS A 97 -5.97 -28.01 -19.95
N LEU A 98 -6.90 -27.23 -19.43
CA LEU A 98 -6.65 -25.81 -19.15
C LEU A 98 -5.78 -25.67 -17.90
N LYS A 99 -6.01 -26.47 -16.85
CA LYS A 99 -5.14 -26.53 -15.67
C LYS A 99 -3.69 -26.86 -16.05
N SER A 100 -3.47 -27.88 -16.88
CA SER A 100 -2.12 -28.26 -17.31
C SER A 100 -1.42 -27.16 -18.12
N ILE A 101 -2.17 -26.38 -18.92
CA ILE A 101 -1.62 -25.23 -19.65
C ILE A 101 -1.24 -24.12 -18.65
N ILE A 102 -2.09 -23.83 -17.68
CA ILE A 102 -1.81 -22.84 -16.63
C ILE A 102 -0.58 -23.26 -15.80
N ASP A 103 -0.48 -24.54 -15.43
CA ASP A 103 0.66 -25.06 -14.67
C ASP A 103 1.96 -24.97 -15.48
N ALA A 104 1.92 -25.27 -16.78
CA ALA A 104 3.08 -25.11 -17.67
C ALA A 104 3.50 -23.64 -17.79
N LEU A 105 2.54 -22.72 -17.99
CA LEU A 105 2.82 -21.28 -18.02
C LEU A 105 3.41 -20.77 -16.70
N ARG A 106 2.93 -21.29 -15.57
CA ARG A 106 3.46 -20.96 -14.25
C ARG A 106 4.91 -21.45 -14.10
N ALA A 107 5.19 -22.69 -14.51
CA ALA A 107 6.53 -23.25 -14.46
C ALA A 107 7.50 -22.47 -15.37
N ASP A 108 7.09 -22.11 -16.58
CA ASP A 108 7.87 -21.28 -17.50
C ASP A 108 8.15 -19.90 -16.89
N TYR A 109 7.15 -19.28 -16.26
CA TYR A 109 7.31 -18.01 -15.57
C TYR A 109 8.30 -18.10 -14.40
N GLU A 110 8.19 -19.13 -13.55
CA GLU A 110 9.09 -19.36 -12.43
C GLU A 110 10.53 -19.60 -12.91
N HIS A 111 10.71 -20.38 -13.98
CA HIS A 111 12.01 -20.62 -14.60
C HIS A 111 12.63 -19.32 -15.13
N ASN A 112 11.86 -18.50 -15.84
CA ASN A 112 12.34 -17.21 -16.36
C ASN A 112 12.78 -16.25 -15.24
N ILE A 113 12.10 -16.27 -14.09
CA ILE A 113 12.52 -15.47 -12.92
C ILE A 113 13.82 -15.99 -12.31
N ILE A 114 13.98 -17.32 -12.22
CA ILE A 114 15.20 -17.94 -11.72
C ILE A 114 16.38 -17.57 -12.64
N ASP A 115 16.22 -17.72 -13.96
CA ASP A 115 17.24 -17.37 -14.95
C ASP A 115 17.64 -15.89 -14.84
N LEU A 116 16.66 -14.99 -14.67
CA LEU A 116 16.93 -13.57 -14.44
C LEU A 116 17.65 -13.31 -13.12
N ALA A 117 17.26 -13.99 -12.04
CA ALA A 117 17.90 -13.85 -10.73
C ALA A 117 19.39 -14.25 -10.84
N GLU A 118 19.68 -15.35 -11.50
CA GLU A 118 21.03 -15.86 -11.74
C GLU A 118 21.83 -14.93 -12.66
N GLN A 119 21.23 -14.52 -13.79
CA GLN A 119 21.87 -13.64 -14.78
C GLN A 119 22.34 -12.32 -14.14
N TRP A 120 21.55 -11.77 -13.20
CA TRP A 120 21.79 -10.46 -12.61
C TRP A 120 22.36 -10.52 -11.18
N GLY A 121 22.56 -11.73 -10.63
CA GLY A 121 23.14 -11.92 -9.29
C GLY A 121 22.25 -11.44 -8.14
N TYR A 122 20.93 -11.53 -8.32
CA TYR A 122 19.94 -11.19 -7.30
C TYR A 122 19.35 -12.43 -6.65
N ASP A 123 18.78 -12.25 -5.46
CA ASP A 123 18.04 -13.30 -4.76
C ASP A 123 16.68 -13.55 -5.45
N GLN A 124 16.34 -14.83 -5.70
CA GLN A 124 15.12 -15.21 -6.41
C GLN A 124 13.86 -14.67 -5.72
N LYS A 125 13.80 -14.73 -4.38
CA LYS A 125 12.67 -14.23 -3.60
C LYS A 125 12.45 -12.74 -3.85
N ARG A 126 13.52 -11.96 -3.99
CA ARG A 126 13.43 -10.53 -4.30
C ARG A 126 12.81 -10.25 -5.67
N LEU A 127 13.06 -11.09 -6.68
CA LEU A 127 12.38 -10.96 -7.98
C LEU A 127 10.94 -11.47 -7.92
N PHE A 128 10.66 -12.54 -7.20
CA PHE A 128 9.28 -12.99 -6.98
C PHE A 128 8.45 -11.93 -6.25
N ASP A 129 8.99 -11.33 -5.19
CA ASP A 129 8.37 -10.23 -4.43
C ASP A 129 8.14 -8.99 -5.31
N TYR A 130 8.96 -8.78 -6.36
CA TYR A 130 8.78 -7.69 -7.31
C TYR A 130 7.56 -7.88 -8.20
N PHE A 131 7.30 -9.11 -8.68
CA PHE A 131 6.15 -9.40 -9.52
C PHE A 131 4.87 -9.71 -8.75
N HIS A 132 5.02 -10.26 -7.54
CA HIS A 132 3.94 -10.55 -6.63
C HIS A 132 4.19 -9.73 -5.37
N PRO A 133 3.94 -8.41 -5.38
CA PRO A 133 3.87 -7.67 -4.13
C PRO A 133 2.73 -8.34 -3.35
N HIS A 134 3.09 -9.20 -2.40
CA HIS A 134 2.13 -9.79 -1.49
C HIS A 134 1.28 -8.63 -0.97
N ALA A 135 -0.04 -8.83 -0.97
CA ALA A 135 -0.97 -7.99 -0.20
C ALA A 135 -0.29 -7.72 1.14
N THR A 136 0.29 -6.54 1.30
CA THR A 136 1.19 -6.31 2.42
C THR A 136 0.34 -6.49 3.66
N VAL A 137 0.65 -7.52 4.45
CA VAL A 137 0.23 -7.63 5.85
C VAL A 137 0.40 -6.22 6.43
N PRO A 138 -0.60 -5.69 7.16
CA PRO A 138 -0.48 -4.38 7.79
C PRO A 138 0.92 -4.29 8.38
N ARG A 139 1.71 -3.32 7.91
CA ARG A 139 3.12 -3.26 8.30
C ARG A 139 3.15 -3.16 9.81
N ASP A 140 3.80 -4.13 10.45
CA ASP A 140 4.03 -4.08 11.88
C ASP A 140 4.59 -2.70 12.24
N LEU A 141 4.10 -2.17 13.36
CA LEU A 141 4.55 -0.89 13.89
C LEU A 141 6.07 -0.89 13.98
N ASN A 142 6.71 -0.07 13.16
CA ASN A 142 8.15 -0.01 13.13
C ASN A 142 8.64 0.71 14.39
N HIS A 143 9.17 -0.04 15.35
CA HIS A 143 9.74 0.44 16.61
C HIS A 143 10.69 1.64 16.45
N TRP A 144 11.50 1.66 15.39
CA TRP A 144 12.36 2.81 15.09
C TRP A 144 11.55 4.07 14.77
N ASN A 145 10.52 3.97 13.93
CA ASN A 145 9.68 5.12 13.57
C ASN A 145 8.89 5.66 14.77
N ILE A 146 8.44 4.77 15.66
CA ILE A 146 7.78 5.13 16.92
C ILE A 146 8.75 5.92 17.80
N PHE A 147 9.93 5.36 18.05
CA PHE A 147 10.93 6.01 18.89
C PHE A 147 11.38 7.34 18.28
N GLU A 148 11.65 7.41 16.98
CA GLU A 148 12.02 8.66 16.30
C GLU A 148 10.94 9.73 16.47
N SER A 149 9.66 9.37 16.34
CA SER A 149 8.54 10.28 16.52
C SER A 149 8.42 10.76 17.97
N TRP A 150 8.57 9.84 18.93
CA TRP A 150 8.58 10.14 20.35
C TRP A 150 9.76 11.05 20.73
N TYR A 151 10.96 10.74 20.24
CA TYR A 151 12.19 11.48 20.51
C TYR A 151 12.14 12.91 19.99
N LYS A 152 11.48 13.18 18.85
CA LYS A 152 11.27 14.56 18.38
C LYS A 152 10.55 15.44 19.41
N HIS A 153 9.69 14.85 20.24
CA HIS A 153 8.88 15.56 21.24
C HIS A 153 9.47 15.50 22.65
N HIS A 154 10.17 14.41 23.01
CA HIS A 154 10.65 14.15 24.37
C HIS A 154 12.17 14.07 24.49
N GLY A 155 12.88 13.98 23.36
CA GLY A 155 14.33 13.92 23.33
C GLY A 155 14.92 15.20 23.92
N GLU A 156 15.97 15.04 24.73
CA GLU A 156 16.66 16.16 25.38
C GLU A 156 17.37 17.07 24.37
N GLN A 157 17.74 16.50 23.21
CA GLN A 157 18.46 17.19 22.16
C GLN A 157 17.54 17.44 20.96
N GLN A 158 17.51 18.69 20.51
CA GLN A 158 16.92 19.09 19.24
C GLN A 158 18.00 19.10 18.15
N LYS A 159 17.59 18.92 16.90
CA LYS A 159 18.51 18.92 15.77
C LYS A 159 19.27 20.26 15.69
N PRO A 160 20.61 20.28 15.79
CA PRO A 160 21.38 21.50 15.59
C PRO A 160 21.32 22.00 14.14
N GLU A 161 21.30 23.31 13.92
CA GLU A 161 21.22 23.92 12.58
C GLU A 161 22.41 23.56 11.68
N ASN A 162 23.58 23.35 12.27
CA ASN A 162 24.83 23.04 11.57
C ASN A 162 24.97 21.57 11.18
N LEU A 163 24.04 20.72 11.59
CA LEU A 163 24.12 19.28 11.39
C LEU A 163 23.23 18.84 10.21
N SER A 164 23.77 18.01 9.32
CA SER A 164 22.95 17.45 8.25
C SER A 164 21.87 16.53 8.80
N LEU A 165 20.76 16.35 8.06
CA LEU A 165 19.69 15.45 8.49
C LEU A 165 20.19 14.01 8.67
N GLY A 166 21.07 13.53 7.79
CA GLY A 166 21.61 12.17 7.88
C GLY A 166 22.52 11.95 9.09
N GLU A 167 23.31 12.95 9.49
CA GLU A 167 24.09 12.90 10.73
C GLU A 167 23.16 12.93 11.95
N TRP A 168 22.10 13.73 11.91
CA TRP A 168 21.15 13.82 13.02
C TRP A 168 20.40 12.50 13.22
N THR A 169 19.97 11.86 12.13
CA THR A 169 19.36 10.54 12.18
C THR A 169 20.29 9.50 12.80
N LYS A 170 21.62 9.60 12.61
CA LYS A 170 22.58 8.71 13.28
C LYS A 170 22.60 8.95 14.79
N VAL A 171 22.63 10.21 15.24
CA VAL A 171 22.58 10.56 16.66
C VAL A 171 21.33 9.96 17.32
N VAL A 172 20.15 10.19 16.74
CA VAL A 172 18.89 9.63 17.25
C VAL A 172 18.90 8.10 17.23
N ARG A 173 19.58 7.48 16.26
CA ARG A 173 19.73 6.01 16.18
C ARG A 173 20.62 5.46 17.25
N ASP A 174 21.69 6.16 17.59
CA ASP A 174 22.58 5.76 18.69
C ASP A 174 21.84 5.89 20.03
N GLU A 175 21.05 6.94 20.23
CA GLU A 175 20.16 7.10 21.39
C GLU A 175 19.11 5.98 21.48
N PHE A 176 18.48 5.61 20.37
CA PHE A 176 17.55 4.48 20.32
C PHE A 176 18.20 3.16 20.72
N ASN A 177 19.39 2.88 20.17
CA ASN A 177 20.13 1.66 20.51
C ASN A 177 20.57 1.66 21.97
N ALA A 178 21.00 2.81 22.51
CA ALA A 178 21.35 2.97 23.91
C ALA A 178 20.13 2.76 24.82
N PHE A 179 18.98 3.32 24.44
CA PHE A 179 17.71 3.15 25.14
C PHE A 179 17.32 1.67 25.21
N LEU A 180 17.35 0.94 24.08
CA LEU A 180 17.05 -0.49 24.06
C LEU A 180 18.04 -1.29 24.91
N LYS A 181 19.34 -1.06 24.76
CA LYS A 181 20.39 -1.75 25.54
C LYS A 181 20.34 -1.47 27.04
N SER A 182 19.75 -0.35 27.45
CA SER A 182 19.55 -0.05 28.87
C SER A 182 18.44 -0.88 29.50
N LYS A 183 17.51 -1.39 28.69
CA LYS A 183 16.33 -2.16 29.14
C LYS A 183 16.42 -3.66 28.85
N LEU A 184 17.16 -4.04 27.80
CA LEU A 184 17.22 -5.39 27.26
C LEU A 184 18.65 -5.93 27.27
N SER A 185 18.80 -7.24 27.46
CA SER A 185 20.06 -7.95 27.21
C SER A 185 20.32 -8.12 25.71
N ASP A 186 21.58 -8.40 25.34
CA ASP A 186 21.96 -8.59 23.93
C ASP A 186 21.16 -9.71 23.23
N ALA A 187 20.71 -10.73 23.97
CA ALA A 187 19.88 -11.81 23.43
C ALA A 187 18.43 -11.37 23.15
N GLU A 188 17.90 -10.46 23.98
CA GLU A 188 16.52 -9.94 23.87
C GLU A 188 16.39 -8.83 22.82
N LEU A 189 17.49 -8.21 22.39
CA LEU A 189 17.47 -7.16 21.36
C LEU A 189 16.90 -7.65 20.02
N GLU A 190 17.08 -8.92 19.69
CA GLU A 190 16.55 -9.51 18.47
C GLU A 190 15.08 -9.97 18.61
N ASP A 191 14.60 -10.14 19.84
CA ASP A 191 13.23 -10.56 20.14
C ASP A 191 12.24 -9.40 19.89
N PRO A 192 11.28 -9.54 18.96
CA PRO A 192 10.27 -8.53 18.69
C PRO A 192 9.40 -8.21 19.91
N GLU A 193 9.02 -9.21 20.71
CA GLU A 193 8.12 -9.02 21.85
C GLU A 193 8.83 -8.27 22.98
N ALA A 194 10.08 -8.65 23.29
CA ALA A 194 10.90 -7.96 24.27
C ALA A 194 11.13 -6.48 23.88
N ARG A 195 11.37 -6.19 22.59
CA ARG A 195 11.47 -4.81 22.09
C ARG A 195 10.17 -4.04 22.22
N SER A 196 9.04 -4.66 21.94
CA SER A 196 7.73 -4.04 22.10
C SER A 196 7.48 -3.67 23.57
N GLU A 197 7.79 -4.57 24.50
CA GLU A 197 7.64 -4.30 25.93
C GLU A 197 8.61 -3.20 26.40
N ALA A 198 9.86 -3.21 25.94
CA ALA A 198 10.84 -2.17 26.27
C ALA A 198 10.42 -0.77 25.77
N LEU A 199 9.68 -0.71 24.66
CA LEU A 199 9.18 0.52 24.03
C LEU A 199 7.73 0.83 24.38
N LYS A 200 7.12 0.13 25.34
CA LYS A 200 5.70 0.24 25.66
C LYS A 200 5.23 1.69 25.85
N ASP A 201 5.95 2.47 26.65
CA ASP A 201 5.60 3.88 26.89
C ASP A 201 5.64 4.72 25.59
N GLN A 202 6.60 4.44 24.70
CA GLN A 202 6.72 5.12 23.41
C GLN A 202 5.61 4.70 22.46
N ILE A 203 5.21 3.43 22.48
CA ILE A 203 4.10 2.88 21.68
C ILE A 203 2.78 3.51 22.17
N GLU A 204 2.51 3.47 23.47
CA GLU A 204 1.30 4.06 24.07
C GLU A 204 1.21 5.56 23.76
N TRP A 205 2.33 6.29 23.86
CA TRP A 205 2.38 7.70 23.47
C TRP A 205 2.08 7.88 21.97
N TYR A 206 2.70 7.08 21.11
CA TYR A 206 2.50 7.16 19.67
C TYR A 206 1.03 6.89 19.28
N GLU A 207 0.41 5.88 19.88
CA GLU A 207 -1.01 5.56 19.67
C GLU A 207 -1.93 6.67 20.17
N ALA A 208 -1.68 7.20 21.37
CA ALA A 208 -2.45 8.32 21.92
C ALA A 208 -2.31 9.61 21.09
N ASN A 209 -1.17 9.81 20.44
CA ASN A 209 -0.89 10.98 19.61
C ASN A 209 -1.16 10.76 18.11
N LEU A 210 -1.54 9.56 17.68
CA LEU A 210 -1.77 9.23 16.28
C LEU A 210 -2.87 10.10 15.67
N GLU A 211 -3.96 10.32 16.40
CA GLU A 211 -5.07 11.16 15.95
C GLU A 211 -4.63 12.62 15.76
N SER A 212 -3.82 13.16 16.67
CA SER A 212 -3.26 14.51 16.55
C SER A 212 -2.31 14.62 15.35
N TYR A 213 -1.51 13.59 15.09
CA TYR A 213 -0.66 13.54 13.90
C TYR A 213 -1.51 13.52 12.62
N ILE A 214 -2.50 12.64 12.55
CA ILE A 214 -3.45 12.57 11.42
C ILE A 214 -4.10 13.94 11.19
N GLU A 215 -4.55 14.61 12.25
CA GLU A 215 -5.16 15.93 12.16
C GLU A 215 -4.19 17.00 11.66
N SER A 216 -2.94 16.99 12.11
CA SER A 216 -1.90 17.88 11.57
C SER A 216 -1.63 17.65 10.07
N GLN A 217 -1.73 16.40 9.61
CA GLN A 217 -1.56 16.06 8.19
C GLN A 217 -2.77 16.48 7.36
N LYS A 218 -3.98 16.46 7.94
CA LYS A 218 -5.18 17.06 7.31
C LYS A 218 -5.00 18.57 7.18
N GLN A 219 -4.64 19.26 8.26
CA GLN A 219 -4.49 20.72 8.29
C GLN A 219 -3.39 21.22 7.36
N SER A 220 -2.29 20.49 7.23
CA SER A 220 -1.19 20.83 6.30
C SER A 220 -1.50 20.50 4.83
N GLY A 221 -2.65 19.88 4.53
CA GLY A 221 -2.99 19.43 3.16
C GLY A 221 -2.13 18.27 2.65
N LYS A 222 -1.27 17.67 3.50
CA LYS A 222 -0.38 16.56 3.14
C LYS A 222 -1.08 15.20 3.13
N MET A 223 -2.32 15.12 3.65
CA MET A 223 -3.11 13.89 3.71
C MET A 223 -3.28 13.19 2.36
N GLY A 224 -3.52 13.93 1.27
CA GLY A 224 -3.67 13.33 -0.06
C GLY A 224 -2.42 12.59 -0.54
N LYS A 225 -1.21 13.11 -0.24
CA LYS A 225 0.05 12.42 -0.54
C LYS A 225 0.21 11.15 0.30
N MET A 226 -0.13 11.22 1.58
CA MET A 226 -0.09 10.08 2.49
C MET A 226 -1.04 8.96 2.01
N LEU A 227 -2.28 9.31 1.69
CA LEU A 227 -3.27 8.37 1.17
C LEU A 227 -2.81 7.70 -0.12
N LYS A 228 -2.25 8.45 -1.08
CA LYS A 228 -1.69 7.86 -2.32
C LYS A 228 -0.60 6.83 -2.03
N ARG A 229 0.25 7.08 -1.03
CA ARG A 229 1.30 6.14 -0.61
C ARG A 229 0.70 4.87 0.01
N ILE A 230 -0.31 5.03 0.87
CA ILE A 230 -1.03 3.92 1.51
C ILE A 230 -1.83 3.10 0.49
N LEU A 231 -2.40 3.75 -0.52
CA LEU A 231 -3.18 3.10 -1.57
C LEU A 231 -2.32 2.36 -2.60
N ARG A 232 -1.00 2.58 -2.63
CA ARG A 232 -0.14 1.97 -3.65
C ARG A 232 -0.23 0.44 -3.69
N PRO A 233 -0.14 -0.29 -2.57
CA PRO A 233 -0.32 -1.75 -2.57
C PRO A 233 -1.72 -2.19 -3.02
N VAL A 234 -2.75 -1.38 -2.76
CA VAL A 234 -4.13 -1.66 -3.21
C VAL A 234 -4.24 -1.51 -4.74
N ILE A 235 -3.58 -0.49 -5.29
CA ILE A 235 -3.48 -0.27 -6.74
C ILE A 235 -2.71 -1.44 -7.37
N ASP A 236 -1.57 -1.84 -6.81
CA ASP A 236 -0.80 -2.97 -7.35
C ASP A 236 -1.61 -4.29 -7.30
N MET A 237 -2.39 -4.50 -6.24
CA MET A 237 -3.29 -5.66 -6.12
C MET A 237 -4.45 -5.63 -7.12
N SER A 238 -5.07 -4.47 -7.33
CA SER A 238 -6.15 -4.32 -8.32
C SER A 238 -5.65 -4.59 -9.75
N GLN A 239 -4.42 -4.20 -10.08
CA GLN A 239 -3.79 -4.60 -11.35
C GLN A 239 -3.61 -6.11 -11.49
N LYS A 240 -3.29 -6.79 -10.39
CA LYS A 240 -3.17 -8.26 -10.38
C LYS A 240 -4.54 -8.89 -10.63
N ILE A 241 -5.58 -8.45 -9.93
CA ILE A 241 -6.95 -8.97 -10.11
C ILE A 241 -7.41 -8.77 -11.55
N TYR A 242 -7.16 -7.60 -12.14
CA TYR A 242 -7.46 -7.34 -13.55
C TYR A 242 -6.78 -8.36 -14.48
N ARG A 243 -5.49 -8.62 -14.29
CA ARG A 243 -4.75 -9.59 -15.12
C ARG A 243 -5.28 -11.02 -14.99
N GLU A 244 -5.73 -11.41 -13.80
CA GLU A 244 -6.22 -12.76 -13.53
C GLU A 244 -7.68 -12.98 -13.95
N THR A 245 -8.50 -11.93 -13.93
CA THR A 245 -9.96 -12.06 -14.03
C THR A 245 -10.62 -11.19 -15.09
N GLY A 246 -9.92 -10.18 -15.59
CA GLY A 246 -10.45 -9.13 -16.46
C GLY A 246 -11.28 -8.06 -15.74
N TYR A 247 -11.46 -8.12 -14.42
CA TYR A 247 -12.22 -7.11 -13.67
C TYR A 247 -11.42 -5.82 -13.46
N GLU A 248 -12.04 -4.71 -13.85
CA GLU A 248 -11.55 -3.36 -13.60
C GLU A 248 -11.90 -2.93 -12.17
N ILE A 249 -10.90 -2.58 -11.36
CA ILE A 249 -11.10 -2.21 -9.95
C ILE A 249 -10.60 -0.79 -9.69
N GLY A 250 -11.42 -0.02 -8.96
CA GLY A 250 -11.08 1.30 -8.46
C GLY A 250 -12.00 1.66 -7.29
N GLY A 251 -11.82 2.86 -6.73
CA GLY A 251 -12.64 3.29 -5.62
C GLY A 251 -12.35 4.68 -5.10
N TYR A 252 -12.97 4.97 -3.95
CA TYR A 252 -12.90 6.25 -3.27
C TYR A 252 -12.35 6.04 -1.86
N ALA A 253 -11.42 6.90 -1.45
CA ALA A 253 -11.12 7.14 -0.05
C ALA A 253 -11.82 8.43 0.36
N VAL A 254 -12.83 8.32 1.22
CA VAL A 254 -13.66 9.44 1.66
C VAL A 254 -13.39 9.74 3.12
N HIS A 255 -13.35 11.03 3.46
CA HIS A 255 -13.25 11.48 4.84
C HIS A 255 -14.18 12.69 5.01
N PRO A 256 -15.01 12.75 6.07
CA PRO A 256 -16.02 13.81 6.23
C PRO A 256 -15.48 15.24 6.22
N GLN A 257 -14.22 15.42 6.63
CA GLN A 257 -13.61 16.75 6.82
C GLN A 257 -12.35 16.98 5.96
N SER A 258 -12.03 16.08 5.03
CA SER A 258 -10.86 16.27 4.16
C SER A 258 -11.16 15.92 2.71
N GLU A 259 -10.25 16.28 1.81
CA GLU A 259 -10.39 15.97 0.40
C GLU A 259 -10.52 14.45 0.17
N SER A 260 -11.51 14.06 -0.62
CA SER A 260 -11.70 12.67 -1.02
C SER A 260 -10.72 12.31 -2.15
N VAL A 261 -10.17 11.10 -2.09
CA VAL A 261 -9.21 10.61 -3.10
C VAL A 261 -9.89 9.55 -3.96
N VAL A 262 -9.81 9.73 -5.28
CA VAL A 262 -10.19 8.72 -6.26
C VAL A 262 -8.94 7.93 -6.65
N TRP A 263 -9.01 6.61 -6.57
CA TRP A 263 -7.95 5.72 -7.05
C TRP A 263 -8.50 4.69 -8.01
N VAL A 264 -7.66 4.24 -8.92
CA VAL A 264 -7.99 3.23 -9.93
C VAL A 264 -6.80 2.30 -10.09
N GLY A 265 -7.08 1.04 -10.38
CA GLY A 265 -6.07 0.00 -10.50
C GLY A 265 -5.34 0.01 -11.84
N THR A 266 -6.05 0.28 -12.93
CA THR A 266 -5.60 -0.03 -14.29
C THR A 266 -5.42 1.22 -15.16
N ASP A 267 -4.66 1.08 -16.25
CA ASP A 267 -4.43 2.16 -17.21
C ASP A 267 -5.71 2.56 -17.96
N THR A 268 -6.61 1.61 -18.20
CA THR A 268 -7.94 1.87 -18.78
C THR A 268 -8.74 2.78 -17.86
N LEU A 269 -8.85 2.43 -16.58
CA LEU A 269 -9.56 3.27 -15.61
C LEU A 269 -8.82 4.58 -15.31
N GLU A 270 -7.50 4.63 -15.42
CA GLU A 270 -6.74 5.90 -15.30
C GLU A 270 -7.06 6.83 -16.48
N SER A 271 -7.29 6.29 -17.67
CA SER A 271 -7.75 7.07 -18.84
C SER A 271 -9.17 7.60 -18.62
N VAL A 272 -10.07 6.78 -18.06
CA VAL A 272 -11.42 7.20 -17.65
C VAL A 272 -11.36 8.29 -16.59
N LYS A 273 -10.53 8.12 -15.56
CA LYS A 273 -10.31 9.10 -14.49
C LYS A 273 -9.69 10.39 -15.01
N THR A 274 -8.83 10.34 -16.02
CA THR A 274 -8.28 11.55 -16.66
C THR A 274 -9.38 12.33 -17.39
N THR A 275 -10.32 11.62 -18.02
CA THR A 275 -11.41 12.22 -18.79
C THR A 275 -12.57 12.71 -17.92
N HIS A 276 -12.91 11.94 -16.88
CA HIS A 276 -14.10 12.12 -16.04
C HIS A 276 -13.77 12.40 -14.57
N GLY A 277 -12.51 12.72 -14.25
CA GLY A 277 -12.03 12.84 -12.87
C GLY A 277 -12.82 13.82 -12.02
N THR A 278 -13.24 14.95 -12.58
CA THR A 278 -14.07 15.94 -11.88
C THR A 278 -15.41 15.35 -11.42
N GLN A 279 -16.04 14.52 -12.25
CA GLN A 279 -17.30 13.85 -11.90
C GLN A 279 -17.07 12.80 -10.80
N MET A 280 -16.01 12.01 -10.91
CA MET A 280 -15.63 11.03 -9.90
C MET A 280 -15.32 11.69 -8.55
N ILE A 281 -14.61 12.81 -8.55
CA ILE A 281 -14.33 13.60 -7.34
C ILE A 281 -15.63 14.15 -6.75
N THR A 282 -16.56 14.62 -7.59
CA THR A 282 -17.87 15.10 -7.14
C THR A 282 -18.67 13.97 -6.48
N GLN A 283 -18.68 12.77 -7.07
CA GLN A 283 -19.30 11.60 -6.45
C GLN A 283 -18.65 11.26 -5.10
N ALA A 284 -17.32 11.27 -5.02
CA ALA A 284 -16.60 11.01 -3.78
C ALA A 284 -16.99 12.03 -2.68
N ASN A 285 -17.10 13.31 -3.03
CA ASN A 285 -17.53 14.35 -2.10
C ASN A 285 -19.01 14.21 -1.68
N GLN A 286 -19.89 13.77 -2.58
CA GLN A 286 -21.28 13.46 -2.23
C GLN A 286 -21.36 12.30 -1.24
N ILE A 287 -20.55 11.25 -1.44
CA ILE A 287 -20.45 10.13 -0.49
C ILE A 287 -19.92 10.63 0.86
N ALA A 288 -18.88 11.47 0.87
CA ALA A 288 -18.35 12.04 2.11
C ALA A 288 -19.41 12.85 2.88
N ALA A 289 -20.21 13.67 2.18
CA ALA A 289 -21.31 14.43 2.78
C ALA A 289 -22.39 13.52 3.37
N LEU A 290 -22.73 12.43 2.68
CA LEU A 290 -23.67 11.42 3.19
C LEU A 290 -23.15 10.76 4.47
N VAL A 291 -21.87 10.37 4.50
CA VAL A 291 -21.23 9.80 5.70
C VAL A 291 -21.29 10.79 6.87
N GLN A 292 -20.97 12.06 6.63
CA GLN A 292 -21.06 13.11 7.64
C GLN A 292 -22.47 13.25 8.21
N TYR A 293 -23.48 13.24 7.34
CA TYR A 293 -24.89 13.33 7.74
C TYR A 293 -25.30 12.15 8.63
N VAL A 294 -24.93 10.92 8.26
CA VAL A 294 -25.23 9.73 9.06
C VAL A 294 -24.54 9.79 10.43
N LEU A 295 -23.26 10.19 10.47
CA LEU A 295 -22.54 10.37 11.73
C LEU A 295 -23.20 11.40 12.65
N PHE A 296 -23.70 12.51 12.08
CA PHE A 296 -24.46 13.52 12.83
C PHE A 296 -25.75 12.95 13.42
N LEU A 297 -26.52 12.18 12.64
CA LEU A 297 -27.76 11.56 13.12
C LEU A 297 -27.52 10.56 14.25
N VAL A 298 -26.46 9.75 14.15
CA VAL A 298 -26.13 8.75 15.17
C VAL A 298 -25.56 9.38 16.45
N SER A 299 -24.91 10.54 16.33
CA SER A 299 -24.31 11.25 17.48
C SER A 299 -25.27 12.21 18.18
N ALA A 300 -26.45 12.46 17.62
CA ALA A 300 -27.44 13.32 18.24
C ALA A 300 -28.00 12.62 19.51
N PRO A 301 -27.95 13.28 20.69
CA PRO A 301 -28.52 12.69 21.89
C PRO A 301 -30.01 12.43 21.65
N ILE A 302 -30.46 11.21 21.95
CA ILE A 302 -31.89 10.88 21.95
C ILE A 302 -32.50 11.73 23.05
N ILE A 303 -33.18 12.81 22.66
CA ILE A 303 -34.00 13.60 23.56
C ILE A 303 -35.23 12.74 23.83
N GLU A 304 -35.17 11.90 24.86
CA GLU A 304 -36.34 11.20 25.37
C GLU A 304 -37.31 12.26 25.91
N SER A 305 -38.45 12.38 25.22
CA SER A 305 -39.57 13.25 25.56
C SER A 305 -40.49 12.62 26.60
#